data_AF-A0A2V8RPF4-F1
#
_entry.id   AF-A0A2V8RPF4-F1
#
_cell.length_a   1.000
_cell.length_b   1.000
_cell.length_c   1.000
_cell.angle_alpha   90.00
_cell.angle_beta   90.00
_cell.angle_gamma   90.00
#
_symmetry.space_group_name_H-M   'P 1'
#
loop_
_entity.id
_entity.type
_entity.pdbx_description
1 polymer ?
#
loop_
_entity_poly.entity_id
_entity_poly.type
_entity_poly.pdbx_seq_one_letter_code
_entity_poly.pdbx_strand_id
1 'polypeptide(L)' 'MVSSAEGHFAKQGETIAYVGDSGNAGSGNYHLHFSVAEISDPKNFWHGININPYPLLRK' A
#
# COMPACT_ATOMS: atom_id res chain seq x y z
N MET A 1 -13.79 11.47 8.33
CA MET A 1 -12.65 10.64 8.79
C MET A 1 -12.72 9.33 8.03
N VAL A 2 -11.63 8.89 7.42
CA VAL A 2 -11.54 7.54 6.84
C VAL A 2 -11.17 6.61 7.99
N SER A 3 -11.99 5.59 8.25
CA SER A 3 -11.71 4.56 9.25
C SER A 3 -11.56 3.22 8.55
N SER A 4 -10.32 2.79 8.35
CA SER A 4 -10.01 1.40 8.04
C SER A 4 -9.44 0.76 9.31
N ALA A 5 -9.81 -0.49 9.57
CA ALA A 5 -9.35 -1.26 10.71
C ALA A 5 -8.90 -2.65 10.24
N GLU A 6 -8.12 -3.32 11.08
CA GLU A 6 -7.76 -4.71 10.82
C GLU A 6 -9.02 -5.57 10.65
N GLY A 7 -8.99 -6.49 9.66
CA GLY A 7 -10.14 -7.32 9.30
C GLY A 7 -11.15 -6.65 8.35
N HIS A 8 -10.97 -5.38 7.99
CA HIS A 8 -11.82 -4.71 7.00
C HIS A 8 -11.58 -5.24 5.58
N PHE A 9 -12.66 -5.63 4.89
CA PHE A 9 -12.61 -6.04 3.48
C PHE A 9 -12.83 -4.82 2.58
N ALA A 10 -11.75 -4.26 2.06
CA ALA A 10 -11.82 -3.14 1.12
C ALA A 10 -12.31 -3.54 -0.27
N LYS A 11 -13.01 -2.62 -0.95
CA LYS A 11 -13.43 -2.75 -2.35
C LYS A 11 -12.64 -1.81 -3.27
N GLN A 12 -12.53 -2.18 -4.55
CA GLN A 12 -11.90 -1.29 -5.53
C GLN A 12 -12.62 0.07 -5.60
N GLY A 13 -11.85 1.15 -5.54
CA GLY A 13 -12.38 2.53 -5.54
C GLY A 13 -12.71 3.07 -4.13
N GLU A 14 -12.63 2.25 -3.09
CA GLU A 14 -12.83 2.68 -1.71
C GLU A 14 -11.63 3.49 -1.20
N THR A 15 -11.90 4.58 -0.48
CA THR A 15 -10.85 5.37 0.18
C THR A 15 -10.46 4.73 1.50
N ILE A 16 -9.19 4.32 1.65
CA ILE A 16 -8.68 3.65 2.86
C ILE A 16 -7.68 4.47 3.68
N ALA A 17 -7.12 5.54 3.10
CA ALA A 17 -6.15 6.42 3.75
C ALA A 17 -6.00 7.75 2.97
N TYR A 18 -5.18 8.66 3.49
CA TYR A 18 -4.75 9.91 2.82
C TYR A 18 -3.23 9.94 2.66
N VAL A 19 -2.75 10.64 1.63
CA VAL A 19 -1.30 10.80 1.37
C VAL A 19 -0.65 11.68 2.44
N GLY A 20 0.54 11.28 2.88
CA GLY A 20 1.37 12.01 3.82
C GLY A 20 2.85 11.92 3.45
N ASP A 21 3.72 12.30 4.37
CA ASP A 21 5.18 12.27 4.29
C ASP A 21 5.82 11.53 5.49
N SER A 22 5.02 10.70 6.17
CA SER A 22 5.45 9.92 7.33
C SER A 22 6.48 8.83 6.99
N GLY A 23 7.31 8.45 7.96
CA GLY A 23 8.31 7.39 7.80
C GLY A 23 9.59 7.89 7.13
N ASN A 24 10.14 7.11 6.20
CA ASN A 24 11.40 7.44 5.51
C ASN A 24 11.19 8.26 4.22
N ALA A 25 10.09 9.02 4.13
CA ALA A 25 9.81 9.89 2.97
C ALA A 25 10.54 11.23 3.05
N GLY A 26 10.82 11.72 4.27
CA GLY A 26 11.37 13.04 4.54
C GLY A 26 10.29 14.13 4.60
N SER A 27 10.47 15.10 5.50
CA SER A 27 9.49 16.18 5.74
C SER A 27 9.20 16.98 4.46
N GLY A 28 7.92 17.14 4.11
CA GLY A 28 7.44 17.88 2.94
C GLY A 28 7.43 17.09 1.63
N ASN A 29 7.98 15.88 1.60
CA ASN A 29 8.00 15.03 0.41
C ASN A 29 6.74 14.15 0.34
N TYR A 30 5.58 14.78 0.12
CA TYR A 30 4.29 14.10 0.06
C TYR A 30 4.16 13.22 -1.20
N HIS A 31 4.04 11.91 -1.01
CA HIS A 31 3.80 10.97 -2.11
C HIS A 31 3.17 9.67 -1.60
N LEU A 32 2.59 8.89 -2.53
CA LEU A 32 2.12 7.54 -2.25
C LEU A 32 3.19 6.53 -2.67
N HIS A 33 3.73 5.80 -1.69
CA HIS A 33 4.45 4.57 -1.99
C HIS A 33 3.44 3.43 -2.20
N PHE A 34 3.47 2.81 -3.38
CA PHE A 34 2.58 1.68 -3.71
C PHE A 34 3.42 0.48 -4.15
N SER A 35 3.22 -0.65 -3.48
CA SER A 35 3.94 -1.90 -3.75
C SER A 35 2.97 -3.07 -3.88
N VAL A 36 3.37 -4.05 -4.70
CA VAL A 36 2.67 -5.32 -4.87
C VAL A 36 3.70 -6.41 -4.66
N ALA A 37 3.36 -7.40 -3.83
CA ALA A 37 4.23 -8.54 -3.57
C ALA A 37 3.43 -9.84 -3.54
N GLU A 38 4.05 -10.91 -4.02
CA GLU A 38 3.58 -12.27 -3.80
C GLU A 38 4.02 -12.73 -2.41
N ILE A 39 3.06 -13.08 -1.55
CA ILE A 39 3.30 -13.48 -0.16
C ILE A 39 3.29 -15.01 -0.08
N SER A 40 4.41 -15.60 0.33
CA SER A 40 4.52 -17.04 0.59
C SER A 40 4.10 -17.44 2.01
N ASP A 41 4.35 -16.58 3.00
CA ASP A 41 3.91 -16.74 4.39
C ASP A 41 3.23 -15.44 4.88
N PRO A 42 1.89 -15.46 5.11
CA PRO A 42 1.15 -14.32 5.61
C PRO A 42 1.69 -13.73 6.93
N LYS A 43 2.32 -14.55 7.79
CA LYS A 43 2.89 -14.08 9.06
C LYS A 43 4.21 -13.32 8.88
N ASN A 44 4.87 -13.48 7.73
CA ASN A 44 6.13 -12.87 7.39
C ASN A 44 6.01 -12.09 6.06
N PHE A 45 4.91 -11.35 5.91
CA PHE A 45 4.55 -10.66 4.66
C PHE A 45 5.65 -9.72 4.13
N TRP A 46 6.50 -9.17 5.00
CA TRP A 46 7.60 -8.29 4.62
C TRP A 46 8.74 -9.00 3.85
N HIS A 47 8.74 -10.33 3.79
CA HIS A 47 9.65 -11.14 2.96
C HIS A 47 9.06 -11.51 1.59
N GLY A 48 7.89 -10.98 1.21
CA GLY A 48 7.27 -11.25 -0.08
C GLY A 48 8.14 -10.86 -1.28
N ILE A 49 7.89 -11.51 -2.43
CA ILE A 49 8.61 -11.23 -3.68
C ILE A 49 7.95 -10.03 -4.36
N ASN A 50 8.69 -8.93 -4.51
CA ASN A 50 8.18 -7.70 -5.12
C ASN A 50 7.88 -7.89 -6.61
N ILE A 51 6.69 -7.44 -7.03
CA ILE A 51 6.25 -7.37 -8.42
C ILE A 51 6.30 -5.91 -8.86
N ASN A 52 6.81 -5.65 -10.08
CA ASN A 52 6.77 -4.30 -10.64
C ASN A 52 5.30 -3.86 -10.84
N PRO A 53 4.81 -2.81 -10.14
CA PRO A 53 3.41 -2.42 -10.24
C PRO A 53 3.11 -1.61 -11.51
N TYR A 54 4.12 -1.01 -12.17
CA TYR A 54 3.88 -0.12 -13.31
C TYR A 54 3.07 -0.77 -14.44
N PRO A 55 3.35 -2.02 -14.87
CA PRO A 55 2.51 -2.70 -15.85
C PRO A 55 1.06 -2.89 -15.42
N LEU A 56 0.79 -3.05 -14.12
CA LEU A 56 -0.56 -3.31 -13.57
C LEU A 56 -1.40 -2.04 -13.43
N LEU A 57 -0.74 -0.87 -13.36
CA LEU A 57 -1.39 0.44 -13.21
C LEU A 57 -1.72 1.10 -14.54
N ARG A 58 -1.20 0.56 -15.65
CA ARG A 58 -1.50 1.07 -16.99
C ARG A 58 -2.90 0.64 -17.39
N LYS A 59 -3.70 1.60 -17.87
CA LYS A 59 -4.94 1.32 -18.60
C LYS A 59 -4.63 0.85 -20.02
#